data_AF-A0AAQ3N7R6-F1
#
_entry.id   AF-A0AAQ3N7R6-F1
#
_cell.length_a   1.000
_cell.length_b   1.000
_cell.length_c   1.000
_cell.angle_alpha   90.00
_cell.angle_beta   90.00
_cell.angle_gamma   90.00
#
_symmetry.space_group_name_H-M   'P 1'
#
loop_
_entity.id
_entity.type
_entity.pdbx_description
1 polymer ?
#
loop_
_entity_poly.entity_id
_entity_poly.type
_entity_poly.pdbx_seq_one_letter_code
_entity_poly.pdbx_strand_id
1 'polypeptide(L)'
;MKIKNLTSYMIESGDVPRVDGQLAVSRAFGDKSLKVHLSSEPHVIVELIGDDAEFIILASDGLWKVMTNQEAVDAIRDVKDARSAAKILTEEARNRKSSDDISCVVVKFQ
;
A
#
# COMPACT_ATOMS: atom_id res chain seq x y z
N MET A 1 -7.03 -9.54 -1.17
CA MET A 1 -7.24 -9.15 -2.59
C MET A 1 -7.51 -10.41 -3.42
N LYS A 2 -8.71 -10.61 -3.97
CA LYS A 2 -9.02 -11.76 -4.85
C LYS A 2 -8.89 -11.32 -6.31
N ILE A 3 -7.78 -11.71 -6.96
CA ILE A 3 -7.51 -11.49 -8.40
C ILE A 3 -8.14 -12.65 -9.18
N LYS A 4 -9.48 -12.80 -9.16
CA LYS A 4 -10.12 -14.01 -9.72
C LYS A 4 -10.35 -13.98 -11.24
N ASN A 5 -10.23 -12.81 -11.89
CA ASN A 5 -10.62 -12.65 -13.31
C ASN A 5 -9.51 -12.12 -14.23
N LEU A 6 -8.25 -12.00 -13.75
CA LEU A 6 -7.16 -11.44 -14.56
C LEU A 6 -5.97 -12.38 -14.77
N THR A 7 -6.00 -13.58 -14.18
CA THR A 7 -4.88 -14.53 -14.27
C THR A 7 -4.51 -14.91 -15.71
N SER A 8 -5.44 -14.86 -16.66
CA SER A 8 -5.17 -15.09 -18.09
C SER A 8 -4.42 -13.95 -18.80
N TYR A 9 -4.37 -12.75 -18.19
CA TYR A 9 -3.75 -11.54 -18.74
C TYR A 9 -2.55 -11.06 -17.91
N MET A 10 -2.20 -11.81 -16.86
CA MET A 10 -0.98 -11.57 -16.09
C MET A 10 0.18 -12.22 -16.83
N ILE A 11 1.12 -11.41 -17.30
CA ILE A 11 2.35 -11.85 -17.93
C ILE A 11 3.48 -11.62 -16.94
N GLU A 12 4.29 -12.66 -16.69
CA GLU A 12 5.54 -12.51 -15.95
C GLU A 12 6.55 -11.78 -16.83
N SER A 13 6.98 -10.59 -16.42
CA SER A 13 7.98 -9.79 -17.12
C SER A 13 8.92 -9.18 -16.08
N GLY A 14 10.04 -9.87 -15.86
CA GLY A 14 10.91 -9.64 -14.70
C GLY A 14 10.32 -10.23 -13.42
N ASP A 15 10.60 -9.61 -12.27
CA ASP A 15 10.25 -10.14 -10.94
C ASP A 15 8.80 -9.87 -10.50
N VAL A 16 8.02 -9.10 -11.28
CA VAL A 16 6.67 -8.68 -10.88
C VAL A 16 5.66 -9.02 -11.99
N PRO A 17 4.57 -9.73 -11.66
CA PRO A 17 3.47 -9.98 -12.61
C PRO A 17 2.81 -8.68 -13.09
N ARG A 18 2.53 -8.59 -14.40
CA ARG A 18 1.94 -7.39 -15.02
C ARG A 18 0.71 -7.70 -15.87
N VAL A 19 -0.31 -6.85 -15.82
CA VAL A 19 -1.47 -6.87 -16.74
C VAL A 19 -1.00 -6.50 -18.15
N ASP A 20 -1.23 -7.39 -19.11
CA ASP A 20 -0.78 -7.29 -20.51
C ASP A 20 0.72 -6.97 -20.63
N GLY A 21 1.53 -7.39 -19.64
CA GLY A 21 2.97 -7.12 -19.59
C GLY A 21 3.35 -5.67 -19.24
N GLN A 22 2.37 -4.78 -18.99
CA GLN A 22 2.60 -3.34 -18.86
C GLN A 22 2.50 -2.85 -17.39
N LEU A 23 1.37 -3.10 -16.73
CA LEU A 23 1.08 -2.55 -15.40
C LEU A 23 1.19 -3.59 -14.30
N ALA A 24 1.92 -3.28 -13.23
CA ALA A 24 2.06 -4.14 -12.04
C ALA A 24 0.86 -4.05 -11.06
N VAL A 25 -0.31 -3.63 -11.55
CA VAL A 25 -1.54 -3.49 -10.78
C VAL A 25 -2.73 -4.00 -11.58
N SER A 26 -3.75 -4.51 -10.89
CA SER A 26 -5.02 -4.98 -11.49
C SER A 26 -6.13 -3.94 -11.45
N ARG A 27 -5.90 -2.82 -10.74
CA ARG A 27 -6.85 -1.73 -10.57
C ARG A 27 -6.11 -0.40 -10.61
N ALA A 28 -6.61 0.56 -11.38
CA ALA A 28 -6.12 1.93 -11.39
C ALA A 28 -7.15 2.87 -12.03
N PHE A 29 -7.09 4.16 -11.70
CA PHE A 29 -7.64 5.21 -12.53
C PHE A 29 -6.71 5.47 -13.73
N GLY A 30 -7.21 6.06 -14.82
CA GLY A 30 -6.38 6.31 -16.02
C GLY A 30 -6.21 5.07 -16.90
N ASP A 31 -5.10 4.91 -17.62
CA ASP A 31 -4.75 3.73 -18.43
C ASP A 31 -5.87 3.24 -19.37
N LYS A 32 -6.45 4.18 -20.14
CA LYS A 32 -7.61 3.95 -21.00
C LYS A 32 -7.46 2.73 -21.93
N SER A 33 -6.25 2.52 -22.48
CA SER A 33 -5.95 1.42 -23.38
C SER A 33 -6.05 0.04 -22.72
N LEU A 34 -5.91 -0.05 -21.40
CA LEU A 34 -5.88 -1.31 -20.65
C LEU A 34 -7.20 -1.61 -19.92
N LYS A 35 -8.23 -0.76 -20.07
CA LYS A 35 -9.51 -0.89 -19.33
C LYS A 35 -10.30 -2.16 -19.57
N VAL A 36 -10.01 -2.89 -20.64
CA VAL A 36 -10.59 -4.22 -20.87
C VAL A 36 -10.11 -5.25 -19.83
N HIS A 37 -8.89 -5.10 -19.30
CA HIS A 37 -8.28 -5.99 -18.31
C HIS A 37 -7.87 -5.26 -17.01
N LEU A 38 -8.21 -3.98 -16.87
CA LEU A 38 -7.87 -3.16 -15.71
C LEU A 38 -9.12 -2.47 -15.16
N SER A 39 -9.48 -2.78 -13.92
CA SER A 39 -10.66 -2.19 -13.30
C SER A 39 -10.38 -0.81 -12.69
N SER A 40 -11.36 0.10 -12.76
CA SER A 40 -11.33 1.37 -12.01
C SER A 40 -12.20 1.31 -10.75
N GLU A 41 -12.87 0.19 -10.52
CA GLU A 41 -13.75 0.00 -9.37
C GLU A 41 -12.90 -0.21 -8.11
N PRO A 42 -13.08 0.60 -7.05
CA PRO A 42 -12.35 0.40 -5.81
C PRO A 42 -12.81 -0.87 -5.09
N HIS A 43 -11.98 -1.33 -4.16
CA HIS A 43 -12.43 -2.30 -3.16
C HIS A 43 -12.85 -1.51 -1.92
N VAL A 44 -14.14 -1.55 -1.59
CA VAL A 44 -14.71 -0.80 -0.48
C VAL A 44 -15.01 -1.75 0.66
N ILE A 45 -14.49 -1.44 1.85
CA ILE A 45 -14.76 -2.13 3.10
C ILE A 45 -15.17 -1.05 4.12
N VAL A 46 -16.16 -1.37 4.96
CA VAL A 46 -16.55 -0.55 6.10
C VAL A 46 -16.36 -1.40 7.35
N GLU A 47 -15.45 -0.98 8.22
CA GLU A 47 -15.19 -1.63 9.51
C GLU A 47 -15.49 -0.64 10.64
N LEU A 48 -16.00 -1.18 11.76
CA LEU A 48 -16.10 -0.43 13.01
C LEU A 48 -14.74 -0.46 13.71
N ILE A 49 -14.27 0.71 14.11
CA ILE A 49 -13.02 0.85 14.86
C ILE A 49 -13.36 0.63 16.33
N GLY A 50 -12.78 -0.41 16.92
CA GLY A 50 -12.91 -0.71 18.34
C GLY A 50 -12.09 0.23 19.20
N ASP A 51 -12.44 0.32 20.49
CA ASP A 51 -11.74 1.15 21.48
C ASP A 51 -10.29 0.71 21.72
N ASP A 52 -9.91 -0.48 21.25
CA ASP A 52 -8.56 -1.04 21.30
C ASP A 52 -7.67 -0.62 20.12
N ALA A 53 -8.24 0.02 19.09
CA ALA A 53 -7.47 0.49 17.95
C ALA A 53 -6.71 1.78 18.30
N GLU A 54 -5.38 1.72 18.22
CA GLU A 54 -4.54 2.88 18.53
C GLU A 54 -4.39 3.86 17.34
N PHE A 55 -4.28 3.33 16.12
CA PHE A 55 -4.05 4.13 14.91
C PHE A 55 -4.30 3.34 13.61
N ILE A 56 -4.40 4.07 12.49
CA ILE A 56 -4.32 3.55 11.12
C ILE A 56 -3.06 4.10 10.44
N ILE A 57 -2.39 3.23 9.67
CA ILE A 57 -1.30 3.59 8.74
C ILE A 57 -1.79 3.37 7.31
N LEU A 58 -1.75 4.40 6.49
CA LEU A 58 -1.94 4.34 5.04
C LEU A 58 -0.62 4.74 4.38
N ALA A 59 -0.10 3.92 3.47
CA ALA A 59 1.15 4.25 2.79
C ALA A 59 1.22 3.66 1.37
N SER A 60 2.08 4.25 0.53
CA SER A 60 2.45 3.67 -0.77
C SER A 60 3.21 2.36 -0.59
N ASP A 61 3.28 1.56 -1.66
CA ASP A 61 4.05 0.32 -1.68
C ASP A 61 5.56 0.55 -1.47
N GLY A 62 6.08 1.75 -1.73
CA GLY A 62 7.43 2.16 -1.33
C GLY A 62 7.75 1.95 0.15
N LEU A 63 6.75 2.03 1.05
CA LEU A 63 6.91 1.64 2.46
C LEU A 63 6.85 0.11 2.63
N TRP A 64 5.78 -0.50 2.12
CA TRP A 64 5.44 -1.91 2.36
C TRP A 64 6.37 -2.91 1.66
N LYS A 65 7.16 -2.47 0.66
CA LYS A 65 8.20 -3.28 0.01
C LYS A 65 9.39 -3.58 0.93
N VAL A 66 9.61 -2.75 1.97
CA VAL A 66 10.79 -2.85 2.85
C VAL A 66 10.45 -2.96 4.35
N MET A 67 9.16 -2.90 4.68
CA MET A 67 8.66 -3.03 6.05
C MET A 67 7.40 -3.89 6.07
N THR A 68 7.37 -4.85 6.99
CA THR A 68 6.16 -5.58 7.33
C THR A 68 5.18 -4.72 8.13
N ASN A 69 3.91 -5.14 8.16
CA ASN A 69 2.88 -4.44 8.93
C ASN A 69 3.27 -4.30 10.42
N GLN A 70 3.84 -5.35 11.01
CA GLN A 70 4.20 -5.34 12.43
C GLN A 70 5.39 -4.43 12.71
N GLU A 71 6.42 -4.43 11.86
CA GLU A 71 7.55 -3.50 12.00
C GLU A 71 7.10 -2.03 11.94
N ALA A 72 6.16 -1.71 11.06
CA ALA A 72 5.59 -0.37 10.99
C ALA A 72 4.83 0.00 12.27
N VAL A 73 4.03 -0.92 12.82
CA VAL A 73 3.33 -0.73 14.10
C VAL A 73 4.32 -0.50 15.24
N ASP A 74 5.33 -1.35 15.38
CA ASP A 74 6.29 -1.30 16.47
C ASP A 74 7.14 -0.02 16.41
N ALA A 75 7.46 0.46 15.20
CA ALA A 75 8.22 1.70 15.01
C ALA A 75 7.50 2.97 15.52
N ILE A 76 6.17 2.97 15.58
CA ILE A 76 5.39 4.18 15.92
C ILE A 76 4.42 4.01 17.09
N ARG A 77 4.40 2.84 17.76
CA ARG A 77 3.48 2.55 18.86
C ARG A 77 3.56 3.61 19.95
N ASP A 78 4.77 3.89 20.42
CA ASP A 78 5.01 4.85 21.51
C ASP A 78 5.07 6.32 21.05
N VAL A 79 4.86 6.58 19.76
CA VAL A 79 4.91 7.93 19.19
C VAL A 79 3.53 8.58 19.30
N LYS A 80 3.43 9.68 20.08
CA LYS A 80 2.16 10.37 20.34
C LYS A 80 1.67 11.21 19.17
N ASP A 81 2.57 11.93 18.50
CA ASP A 81 2.22 12.82 17.40
C ASP A 81 2.15 12.07 16.07
N ALA A 82 0.99 12.12 15.41
CA ALA A 82 0.73 11.40 14.17
C ALA A 82 1.66 11.84 13.01
N ARG A 83 1.99 13.13 12.93
CA ARG A 83 2.93 13.63 11.90
C ARG A 83 4.33 13.07 12.13
N SER A 84 4.79 13.03 13.36
CA SER A 84 6.08 12.46 13.74
C SER A 84 6.13 10.96 13.46
N ALA A 85 5.05 10.23 13.78
CA ALA A 85 4.92 8.82 13.43
C ALA A 85 5.05 8.57 11.91
N ALA A 86 4.32 9.35 11.09
CA ALA A 86 4.42 9.25 9.64
C ALA A 86 5.84 9.54 9.14
N LYS A 87 6.50 10.57 9.69
CA LYS A 87 7.89 10.90 9.35
C LYS A 87 8.85 9.76 9.67
N ILE A 88 8.75 9.16 10.87
CA ILE A 88 9.57 8.02 11.28
C ILE A 88 9.43 6.87 10.28
N LEU A 89 8.21 6.51 9.89
CA LEU A 89 7.96 5.45 8.91
C LEU A 89 8.61 5.76 7.55
N THR A 90 8.47 6.98 7.05
CA THR A 90 9.09 7.37 5.77
C THR A 90 10.62 7.37 5.83
N GLU A 91 11.21 7.80 6.95
CA GLU A 91 12.67 7.81 7.13
C GLU A 91 13.23 6.39 7.28
N GLU A 92 12.52 5.52 7.99
CA GLU A 92 12.89 4.11 8.16
C GLU A 92 12.89 3.37 6.81
N ALA A 93 11.83 3.53 6.01
CA ALA A 93 11.78 2.94 4.66
C ALA A 93 12.91 3.48 3.74
N ARG A 94 13.25 4.77 3.85
CA ARG A 94 14.39 5.35 3.13
C ARG A 94 15.72 4.77 3.61
N ASN A 95 15.90 4.60 4.93
CA ASN A 95 17.12 4.02 5.52
C ASN A 95 17.31 2.56 5.09
N ARG A 96 16.20 1.84 4.92
CA ARG A 96 16.15 0.48 4.35
C ARG A 96 16.31 0.44 2.82
N LYS A 97 16.68 1.55 2.19
CA LYS A 97 16.98 1.67 0.76
C LYS A 97 15.79 1.33 -0.14
N SER A 98 14.57 1.70 0.27
CA SER A 98 13.43 1.67 -0.65
C SER A 98 13.78 2.47 -1.91
N SER A 99 13.49 1.86 -3.07
CA SER A 99 13.82 2.39 -4.39
C SER A 99 12.63 3.08 -5.07
N ASP A 100 11.55 3.32 -4.31
CA ASP A 100 10.28 3.86 -4.80
C ASP A 100 9.92 5.17 -4.09
N ASP A 101 8.91 5.87 -4.59
CA ASP A 101 8.34 7.02 -3.90
C ASP A 101 7.63 6.58 -2.61
N ILE A 102 7.95 7.25 -1.51
CA ILE A 102 7.45 6.90 -0.17
C ILE A 102 6.47 8.00 0.29
N SER A 103 5.21 7.62 0.46
CA SER A 103 4.17 8.46 1.06
C SER A 103 3.51 7.72 2.21
N CYS A 104 3.27 8.39 3.34
CA CYS A 104 2.65 7.80 4.51
C CYS A 104 1.71 8.81 5.21
N VAL A 105 0.55 8.33 5.63
CA VAL A 105 -0.43 9.02 6.45
C VAL A 105 -0.69 8.16 7.68
N VAL A 106 -0.59 8.77 8.86
CA VAL A 106 -0.93 8.14 10.14
C VAL A 106 -2.10 8.89 10.75
N VAL A 107 -3.11 8.16 11.20
CA VAL A 107 -4.26 8.67 11.95
C VAL A 107 -4.25 7.99 13.31
N LYS A 108 -4.10 8.76 14.40
CA LYS A 108 -4.18 8.24 15.78
C LYS A 108 -5.59 8.45 16.31
N PHE A 109 -6.15 7.42 16.93
CA PHE A 109 -7.45 7.49 17.58
C PHE A 109 -7.29 8.06 19.00
N GLN A 110 -8.35 8.69 19.51
CA GLN A 110 -8.39 9.33 20.83
C GLN A 110 -9.11 8.43 21.82
#